data_AF-A0A6I0E9R9-F1
#
_entry.id   AF-A0A6I0E9R9-F1
#
_cell.length_a   1.000
_cell.length_b   1.000
_cell.length_c   1.000
_cell.angle_alpha   90.00
_cell.angle_beta   90.00
_cell.angle_gamma   90.00
#
_symmetry.space_group_name_H-M   'P 1'
#
loop_
_entity.id
_entity.type
_entity.pdbx_description
1 polymer ?
#
loop_
_entity_poly.entity_id
_entity_poly.type
_entity_poly.pdbx_seq_one_letter_code
_entity_poly.pdbx_strand_id
1 'polypeptide(L)'
;MPVDSVFTFADDEEREICAFLRDPATYGSGDLPVDVVETHIARVFLVGEDAYKLRKRVHLRFVDFSTLHARHAAAVREMEINRPHAPNIYLGLVPIVRADGRLQLGGRGEIVEWAVHMRRFPQEAVLSHREEQGPIPEDLAKALADMVARYHQDSPIAEACDGAHIMAPVVDQLSGALAYGHADVSTRLVAAFERIKPLLGERGNAGCVRRCHGDLHLGNIVLVDNLPVPFDALEFSEALATIDVLYDLAFLLMDLDARGDRQAANVVLNAYVAFGPVGGEIEGLACLPLFLACRAGVRAVVAMARSEQLAAEEQISLRGEIRRNAELAGTYLAPPPPLLIAIGGLSGTGKSTLAALLAAHVGPAPGALHVRSDVERKRLFGVPETQRLDRQHYRIGTAQRVYSIVEDKARRALAAGHAAIVDAVFAKQDERETVEAIAREAGCAFVGLWLEAPAATLISRVEHRRGDASDADRRVVHEQLGYDLGAIAWHHVDASGSPEHSLEEARRTLAAAGVVMRD
;
A
#
# COMPACT_ATOMS: atom_id res chain seq x y z
N MET A 1 35.52 7.02 8.65
CA MET A 1 36.40 6.07 7.93
C MET A 1 35.60 5.51 6.76
N PRO A 2 36.19 5.23 5.58
CA PRO A 2 35.42 4.60 4.52
C PRO A 2 34.96 3.23 5.03
N VAL A 3 33.66 2.97 4.92
CA VAL A 3 33.07 1.68 5.27
C VAL A 3 33.55 0.70 4.19
N ASP A 4 34.70 0.08 4.43
CA ASP A 4 35.05 -1.16 3.75
C ASP A 4 33.99 -2.18 4.17
N SER A 5 32.97 -2.34 3.33
CA SER A 5 32.00 -3.42 3.47
C SER A 5 32.77 -4.73 3.57
N VAL A 6 32.62 -5.44 4.68
CA VAL A 6 33.29 -6.72 4.92
C VAL A 6 32.82 -7.70 3.85
N PHE A 7 33.62 -7.83 2.78
CA PHE A 7 33.48 -8.90 1.79
C PHE A 7 33.89 -10.22 2.44
N THR A 8 32.99 -10.81 3.23
CA THR A 8 33.16 -12.19 3.69
C THR A 8 32.84 -13.13 2.54
N PHE A 9 33.88 -13.85 2.09
CA PHE A 9 33.77 -14.94 1.14
C PHE A 9 33.83 -16.26 1.91
N ALA A 10 32.99 -17.21 1.52
CA ALA A 10 32.97 -18.56 2.09
C ALA A 10 34.22 -19.36 1.71
N ASP A 11 34.72 -19.16 0.48
CA ASP A 11 35.88 -19.86 -0.08
C ASP A 11 36.58 -19.03 -1.18
N ASP A 12 37.68 -19.56 -1.70
CA ASP A 12 38.47 -18.92 -2.77
C ASP A 12 37.75 -18.91 -4.12
N GLU A 13 36.88 -19.89 -4.38
CA GLU A 13 36.07 -19.95 -5.61
C GLU A 13 35.07 -18.78 -5.66
N GLU A 14 34.36 -18.51 -4.57
CA GLU A 14 33.44 -17.35 -4.47
C GLU A 14 34.20 -16.02 -4.62
N ARG A 15 35.41 -15.93 -4.06
CA ARG A 15 36.28 -14.75 -4.20
C ARG A 15 36.72 -14.55 -5.66
N GLU A 16 37.13 -15.61 -6.34
CA GLU A 16 37.52 -15.57 -7.76
C GLU A 16 36.35 -15.14 -8.65
N ILE A 17 35.15 -15.69 -8.42
CA ILE A 17 33.94 -15.33 -9.17
C ILE A 17 33.55 -13.86 -8.95
N CYS A 18 33.61 -13.38 -7.70
CA CYS A 18 33.32 -11.99 -7.41
C CYS A 18 34.35 -11.03 -8.00
N ALA A 19 35.64 -11.42 -8.02
CA ALA A 19 36.69 -10.64 -8.69
C ALA A 19 36.45 -10.58 -10.21
N PHE A 20 36.09 -11.71 -10.82
CA PHE A 20 35.72 -11.80 -12.23
C PHE A 20 34.55 -10.86 -12.58
N LEU A 21 33.47 -10.87 -11.80
CA LEU A 21 32.33 -9.98 -12.05
C LEU A 21 32.60 -8.50 -11.75
N ARG A 22 33.65 -8.15 -10.99
CA ARG A 22 34.06 -6.76 -10.81
C ARG A 22 34.88 -6.22 -11.96
N ASP A 23 35.47 -7.08 -12.77
CA ASP A 23 36.29 -6.67 -13.90
C ASP A 23 35.38 -6.17 -15.05
N PRO A 24 35.48 -4.90 -15.47
CA PRO A 24 34.74 -4.38 -16.64
C PRO A 24 34.93 -5.22 -17.90
N ALA A 25 36.10 -5.86 -18.06
CA ALA A 25 36.42 -6.68 -19.23
C ALA A 25 35.49 -7.90 -19.36
N THR A 26 34.91 -8.37 -18.26
CA THR A 26 33.94 -9.49 -18.23
C THR A 26 32.71 -9.22 -19.09
N TYR A 27 32.32 -7.96 -19.24
CA TYR A 27 31.09 -7.56 -19.91
C TYR A 27 31.33 -7.09 -21.36
N GLY A 28 32.53 -7.31 -21.91
CA GLY A 28 32.90 -6.86 -23.26
C GLY A 28 32.92 -5.34 -23.46
N SER A 29 32.76 -4.58 -22.37
CA SER A 29 32.56 -3.14 -22.35
C SER A 29 33.76 -2.51 -21.62
N GLY A 30 34.88 -2.39 -22.33
CA GLY A 30 36.24 -2.27 -21.77
C GLY A 30 36.55 -1.12 -20.81
N ASP A 31 35.62 -0.22 -20.50
CA ASP A 31 35.84 0.95 -19.63
C ASP A 31 34.66 1.29 -18.69
N LEU A 32 33.61 0.47 -18.61
CA LEU A 32 32.46 0.79 -17.75
C LEU A 32 32.73 0.39 -16.28
N PRO A 33 32.59 1.29 -15.29
CA PRO A 33 32.77 0.94 -13.90
C PRO A 33 31.69 -0.06 -13.45
N VAL A 34 32.09 -0.96 -12.55
CA VAL A 34 31.20 -1.95 -11.95
C VAL A 34 30.97 -1.59 -10.49
N ASP A 35 29.75 -1.13 -10.18
CA ASP A 35 29.33 -0.90 -8.80
C ASP A 35 28.84 -2.21 -8.17
N VAL A 36 29.06 -2.41 -6.88
CA VAL A 36 28.61 -3.61 -6.17
C VAL A 36 27.70 -3.24 -5.01
N VAL A 37 26.49 -3.79 -5.03
CA VAL A 37 25.53 -3.69 -3.92
C VAL A 37 25.43 -5.05 -3.24
N GLU A 38 25.55 -5.11 -1.93
CA GLU A 38 25.46 -6.35 -1.17
C GLU A 38 24.26 -6.37 -0.22
N THR A 39 23.62 -7.53 -0.13
CA THR A 39 22.65 -7.84 0.92
C THR A 39 23.17 -8.99 1.77
N HIS A 40 22.40 -9.42 2.76
CA HIS A 40 22.74 -10.57 3.61
C HIS A 40 22.90 -11.87 2.80
N ILE A 41 22.20 -12.01 1.67
CA ILE A 41 22.10 -13.25 0.90
C ILE A 41 22.48 -13.11 -0.58
N ALA A 42 22.75 -11.89 -1.06
CA ALA A 42 23.05 -11.64 -2.47
C ALA A 42 24.12 -10.56 -2.68
N ARG A 43 24.74 -10.57 -3.86
CA ARG A 43 25.61 -9.53 -4.39
C ARG A 43 25.13 -9.13 -5.77
N VAL A 44 24.96 -7.85 -6.03
CA VAL A 44 24.50 -7.30 -7.30
C VAL A 44 25.62 -6.48 -7.92
N PHE A 45 26.05 -6.85 -9.13
CA PHE A 45 27.08 -6.16 -9.89
C PHE A 45 26.39 -5.31 -10.96
N LEU A 46 26.58 -3.99 -10.90
CA LEU A 46 25.91 -3.01 -11.76
C LEU A 46 26.91 -2.47 -12.79
N VAL A 47 26.64 -2.67 -14.08
CA VAL A 47 27.56 -2.29 -15.17
C VAL A 47 26.76 -1.75 -16.36
N GLY A 48 27.03 -0.51 -16.76
CA GLY A 48 26.25 0.14 -17.83
C GLY A 48 24.75 0.11 -17.53
N GLU A 49 23.97 -0.48 -18.42
CA GLU A 49 22.52 -0.68 -18.27
C GLU A 49 22.14 -2.02 -17.63
N ASP A 50 23.10 -2.87 -17.28
CA ASP A 50 22.87 -4.22 -16.80
C ASP A 50 23.22 -4.39 -15.32
N ALA A 51 22.55 -5.35 -14.68
CA ALA A 51 22.79 -5.77 -13.32
C ALA A 51 22.84 -7.30 -13.26
N TYR A 52 23.77 -7.85 -12.48
CA TYR A 52 23.92 -9.30 -12.31
C TYR A 52 23.85 -9.64 -10.82
N LYS A 53 22.79 -10.34 -10.40
CA LYS A 53 22.58 -10.72 -9.00
C LYS A 53 23.03 -12.16 -8.76
N LEU A 54 24.03 -12.31 -7.91
CA LEU A 54 24.52 -13.58 -7.37
C LEU A 54 23.93 -13.86 -6.00
N ARG A 55 23.69 -15.14 -5.71
CA ARG A 55 23.41 -15.62 -4.35
C ARG A 55 24.73 -15.85 -3.61
N LYS A 56 24.84 -15.36 -2.39
CA LYS A 56 26.02 -15.59 -1.54
C LYS A 56 26.02 -17.04 -1.09
N ARG A 57 27.22 -17.65 -0.98
CA ARG A 57 27.34 -19.01 -0.44
C ARG A 57 27.20 -18.98 1.09
N VAL A 58 25.96 -19.05 1.57
CA VAL A 58 25.64 -18.93 3.01
C VAL A 58 24.67 -20.00 3.49
N HIS A 59 24.75 -20.34 4.78
CA HIS A 59 23.75 -21.15 5.48
C HIS A 59 23.27 -20.36 6.70
N LEU A 60 22.11 -19.73 6.58
CA LEU A 60 21.47 -18.95 7.64
C LEU A 60 20.23 -19.70 8.15
N ARG A 61 19.68 -19.26 9.29
CA ARG A 61 18.54 -19.90 9.94
C ARG A 61 17.31 -20.11 9.04
N PHE A 62 17.12 -19.26 8.03
CA PHE A 62 15.95 -19.26 7.15
C PHE A 62 16.29 -19.50 5.67
N VAL A 63 17.57 -19.70 5.32
CA VAL A 63 17.99 -19.88 3.94
C VAL A 63 19.28 -20.69 3.84
N ASP A 64 19.31 -21.66 2.93
CA ASP A 64 20.49 -22.47 2.64
C ASP A 64 20.89 -22.32 1.17
N PHE A 65 21.95 -21.56 0.93
CA PHE A 65 22.58 -21.32 -0.36
C PHE A 65 24.01 -21.90 -0.42
N SER A 66 24.31 -22.86 0.45
CA SER A 66 25.63 -23.49 0.55
C SER A 66 26.04 -24.25 -0.73
N THR A 67 25.06 -24.80 -1.46
CA THR A 67 25.28 -25.57 -2.69
C THR A 67 24.96 -24.77 -3.94
N LEU A 68 25.66 -25.05 -5.04
CA LEU A 68 25.39 -24.47 -6.36
C LEU A 68 23.95 -24.77 -6.82
N HIS A 69 23.46 -25.99 -6.57
CA HIS A 69 22.09 -26.37 -6.89
C HIS A 69 21.06 -25.50 -6.17
N ALA A 70 21.24 -25.25 -4.87
CA ALA A 70 20.33 -24.39 -4.11
C ALA A 70 20.33 -22.93 -4.62
N ARG A 71 21.52 -22.39 -4.95
CA ARG A 71 21.64 -21.05 -5.54
C ARG A 71 20.99 -20.94 -6.91
N HIS A 72 21.17 -21.95 -7.76
CA HIS A 72 20.49 -22.03 -9.05
C HIS A 72 18.97 -22.08 -8.88
N ALA A 73 18.46 -22.95 -8.00
CA ALA A 73 17.03 -23.08 -7.75
C ALA A 73 16.42 -21.75 -7.25
N ALA A 74 17.12 -21.03 -6.36
CA ALA A 74 16.69 -19.72 -5.90
C ALA A 74 16.69 -18.65 -7.02
N ALA A 75 17.69 -18.66 -7.89
CA ALA A 75 17.75 -17.75 -9.04
C ALA A 75 16.61 -18.02 -10.05
N VAL A 76 16.30 -19.29 -10.33
CA VAL A 76 15.13 -19.69 -11.12
C VAL A 76 13.85 -19.20 -10.45
N ARG A 77 13.70 -19.43 -9.14
CA ARG A 77 12.50 -19.03 -8.40
C ARG A 77 12.29 -17.51 -8.39
N GLU A 78 13.36 -16.73 -8.23
CA GLU A 78 13.30 -15.27 -8.32
C GLU A 78 12.77 -14.81 -9.69
N MET A 79 13.26 -15.41 -10.78
CA MET A 79 12.80 -15.13 -12.14
C MET A 79 11.32 -15.49 -12.33
N GLU A 80 10.89 -16.64 -11.85
CA GLU A 80 9.50 -17.09 -11.94
C GLU A 80 8.53 -16.14 -11.25
N ILE A 81 8.88 -15.64 -10.06
CA ILE A 81 8.01 -14.78 -9.26
C ILE A 81 7.99 -13.35 -9.80
N ASN A 82 9.16 -12.81 -10.16
CA ASN A 82 9.26 -11.37 -10.44
C ASN A 82 9.02 -11.03 -11.91
N ARG A 83 9.40 -11.89 -12.86
CA ARG A 83 9.29 -11.60 -14.29
C ARG A 83 7.87 -11.28 -14.77
N PRO A 84 6.79 -11.93 -14.28
CA PRO A 84 5.41 -11.59 -14.68
C PRO A 84 5.04 -10.13 -14.39
N HIS A 85 5.57 -9.56 -13.31
CA HIS A 85 5.25 -8.20 -12.88
C HIS A 85 6.34 -7.17 -13.23
N ALA A 86 7.55 -7.63 -13.54
CA ALA A 86 8.69 -6.78 -13.90
C ALA A 86 9.49 -7.35 -15.10
N PRO A 87 8.85 -7.59 -16.26
CA PRO A 87 9.50 -8.26 -17.40
C PRO A 87 10.67 -7.47 -18.01
N ASN A 88 10.65 -6.14 -17.84
CA ASN A 88 11.72 -5.25 -18.31
C ASN A 88 12.91 -5.19 -17.33
N ILE A 89 12.72 -5.65 -16.09
CA ILE A 89 13.78 -5.73 -15.07
C ILE A 89 14.43 -7.10 -15.11
N TYR A 90 13.67 -8.19 -15.18
CA TYR A 90 14.20 -9.56 -15.11
C TYR A 90 14.42 -10.15 -16.50
N LEU A 91 15.66 -10.06 -17.02
CA LEU A 91 16.00 -10.35 -18.40
C LEU A 91 16.29 -11.85 -18.64
N GLY A 92 16.91 -12.53 -17.67
CA GLY A 92 17.22 -13.96 -17.78
C GLY A 92 18.12 -14.51 -16.69
N LEU A 93 18.49 -15.78 -16.83
CA LEU A 93 19.55 -16.41 -16.05
C LEU A 93 20.79 -16.57 -16.92
N VAL A 94 21.95 -16.26 -16.35
CA VAL A 94 23.25 -16.37 -17.02
C VAL A 94 24.17 -17.25 -16.17
N PRO A 95 24.68 -18.38 -16.71
CA PRO A 95 25.65 -19.18 -15.99
C PRO A 95 27.03 -18.51 -16.02
N ILE A 96 27.79 -18.67 -14.95
CA ILE A 96 29.22 -18.40 -14.93
C ILE A 96 29.91 -19.74 -15.10
N VAL A 97 30.70 -19.86 -16.15
CA VAL A 97 31.34 -21.12 -16.53
C VAL A 97 32.85 -21.03 -16.44
N ARG A 98 33.49 -22.15 -16.12
CA ARG A 98 34.93 -22.35 -16.25
C ARG A 98 35.22 -23.13 -17.52
N ALA A 99 35.99 -22.53 -18.42
CA ALA A 99 36.47 -23.14 -19.65
C ALA A 99 37.97 -22.84 -19.79
N ASP A 100 38.77 -23.89 -20.03
CA ASP A 100 40.24 -23.79 -20.15
C ASP A 100 40.91 -23.05 -18.98
N GLY A 101 40.39 -23.25 -17.76
CA GLY A 101 40.88 -22.62 -16.54
C GLY A 101 40.48 -21.15 -16.35
N ARG A 102 39.71 -20.56 -17.27
CA ARG A 102 39.24 -19.16 -17.19
C ARG A 102 37.74 -19.09 -16.95
N LEU A 103 37.32 -18.09 -16.18
CA LEU A 103 35.90 -17.78 -15.98
C LEU A 103 35.34 -17.02 -17.19
N GLN A 104 34.09 -17.32 -17.54
CA GLN A 104 33.32 -16.67 -18.60
C GLN A 104 31.89 -16.44 -18.13
N LEU A 105 31.30 -15.32 -18.53
CA LEU A 105 29.89 -15.00 -18.29
C LEU A 105 29.08 -15.50 -19.48
N GLY A 106 28.26 -16.53 -19.25
CA GLY A 106 27.64 -17.32 -20.31
C GLY A 106 28.62 -18.25 -21.04
N GLY A 107 28.16 -18.91 -22.10
CA GLY A 107 29.00 -19.77 -22.93
C GLY A 107 28.95 -21.25 -22.58
N ARG A 108 29.97 -22.02 -23.01
CA ARG A 108 30.09 -23.46 -22.80
C ARG A 108 31.27 -23.74 -21.86
N GLY A 109 31.04 -24.54 -20.81
CA GLY A 109 32.06 -24.92 -19.82
C GLY A 109 31.42 -25.61 -18.62
N GLU A 110 32.22 -25.85 -17.58
CA GLU A 110 31.72 -26.30 -16.28
C GLU A 110 31.03 -25.13 -15.58
N ILE A 111 29.76 -25.28 -15.20
CA ILE A 111 29.03 -24.22 -14.50
C ILE A 111 29.50 -24.17 -13.05
N VAL A 112 30.02 -23.02 -12.64
CA VAL A 112 30.51 -22.78 -11.27
C VAL A 112 29.57 -21.89 -10.47
N GLU A 113 28.74 -21.07 -11.15
CA GLU A 113 27.75 -20.20 -10.51
C GLU A 113 26.63 -19.78 -11.47
N TRP A 114 25.52 -19.26 -10.94
CA TRP A 114 24.43 -18.63 -11.68
C TRP A 114 24.18 -17.19 -11.25
N ALA A 115 23.97 -16.31 -12.22
CA ALA A 115 23.52 -14.94 -12.01
C ALA A 115 22.12 -14.71 -12.59
N VAL A 116 21.31 -13.95 -11.87
CA VAL A 116 20.09 -13.34 -12.43
C VAL A 116 20.52 -12.08 -13.17
N HIS A 117 20.30 -12.06 -14.49
CA HIS A 117 20.58 -10.91 -15.34
C HIS A 117 19.37 -9.99 -15.37
N MET A 118 19.60 -8.76 -14.95
CA MET A 118 18.60 -7.74 -14.74
C MET A 118 18.94 -6.46 -15.50
N ARG A 119 17.93 -5.67 -15.83
CA ARG A 119 18.11 -4.28 -16.25
C ARG A 119 18.44 -3.44 -15.03
N ARG A 120 19.57 -2.74 -15.06
CA ARG A 120 19.91 -1.73 -14.04
C ARG A 120 18.92 -0.58 -14.13
N PHE A 121 18.52 -0.07 -12.98
CA PHE A 121 17.75 1.16 -12.85
C PHE A 121 18.45 2.13 -11.88
N PRO A 122 18.20 3.44 -12.04
CA PRO A 122 18.69 4.46 -11.11
C PRO A 122 18.17 4.21 -9.68
N GLN A 123 19.01 4.40 -8.66
CA GLN A 123 18.60 4.21 -7.26
C GLN A 123 17.54 5.23 -6.84
N GLU A 124 17.60 6.45 -7.38
CA GLU A 124 16.61 7.51 -7.18
C GLU A 124 15.22 7.18 -7.76
N ALA A 125 15.10 6.14 -8.59
CA ALA A 125 13.82 5.65 -9.08
C ALA A 125 13.12 4.70 -8.11
N VAL A 126 13.83 4.13 -7.11
CA VAL A 126 13.23 3.33 -6.05
C VAL A 126 12.48 4.23 -5.09
N LEU A 127 11.25 3.90 -4.73
CA LEU A 127 10.37 4.82 -4.00
C LEU A 127 10.86 5.15 -2.59
N SER A 128 11.64 4.27 -1.94
CA SER A 128 12.28 4.56 -0.66
C SER A 128 13.30 5.71 -0.74
N HIS A 129 13.87 5.98 -1.91
CA HIS A 129 14.82 7.09 -2.12
C HIS A 129 14.15 8.40 -2.51
N ARG A 130 12.81 8.42 -2.66
CA ARG A 130 12.06 9.63 -3.03
C ARG A 130 11.66 10.52 -1.86
N GLU A 131 12.05 10.21 -0.62
CA GLU A 131 11.73 11.07 0.54
C GLU A 131 12.16 12.54 0.32
N GLU A 132 13.29 12.77 -0.35
CA GLU A 132 13.78 14.11 -0.69
C GLU A 132 12.91 14.86 -1.71
N GLN A 133 12.04 14.16 -2.44
CA GLN A 133 11.18 14.71 -3.51
C GLN A 133 9.78 15.11 -3.01
N GLY A 134 9.47 14.89 -1.73
CA GLY A 134 8.19 15.22 -1.11
C GLY A 134 7.15 14.09 -1.16
N PRO A 135 5.88 14.41 -0.81
CA PRO A 135 4.78 13.45 -0.78
C PRO A 135 4.52 12.81 -2.16
N ILE A 136 4.02 11.58 -2.16
CA ILE A 136 3.65 10.87 -3.39
C ILE A 136 2.42 11.55 -4.01
N PRO A 137 2.50 11.97 -5.29
CA PRO A 137 1.36 12.50 -6.01
C PRO A 137 0.18 11.53 -6.05
N GLU A 138 -1.05 12.06 -6.09
CA GLU A 138 -2.29 11.26 -6.04
C GLU A 138 -2.41 10.26 -7.21
N ASP A 139 -1.96 10.65 -8.41
CA ASP A 139 -1.94 9.79 -9.59
C ASP A 139 -0.98 8.61 -9.43
N LEU A 140 0.21 8.85 -8.85
CA LEU A 140 1.13 7.78 -8.51
C LEU A 140 0.59 6.89 -7.37
N ALA A 141 -0.07 7.45 -6.35
CA ALA A 141 -0.74 6.66 -5.31
C ALA A 141 -1.84 5.75 -5.88
N LYS A 142 -2.62 6.22 -6.87
CA LYS A 142 -3.58 5.37 -7.60
C LYS A 142 -2.88 4.29 -8.43
N ALA A 143 -1.81 4.64 -9.14
CA ALA A 143 -1.02 3.66 -9.91
C ALA A 143 -0.39 2.59 -9.01
N LEU A 144 0.03 2.96 -7.80
CA LEU A 144 0.50 2.02 -6.78
C LEU A 144 -0.61 1.04 -6.38
N ALA A 145 -1.81 1.55 -6.06
CA ALA A 145 -2.94 0.68 -5.73
C ALA A 145 -3.30 -0.27 -6.87
N ASP A 146 -3.33 0.20 -8.11
CA ASP A 146 -3.59 -0.61 -9.31
C ASP A 146 -2.54 -1.71 -9.48
N MET A 147 -1.26 -1.38 -9.26
CA MET A 147 -0.15 -2.33 -9.34
C MET A 147 -0.27 -3.42 -8.27
N VAL A 148 -0.52 -3.06 -7.01
CA VAL A 148 -0.73 -4.03 -5.92
C VAL A 148 -1.99 -4.88 -6.16
N ALA A 149 -3.08 -4.27 -6.60
CA ALA A 149 -4.35 -4.97 -6.84
C ALA A 149 -4.21 -6.02 -7.96
N ARG A 150 -3.54 -5.69 -9.06
CA ARG A 150 -3.23 -6.66 -10.14
C ARG A 150 -2.31 -7.77 -9.64
N TYR A 151 -1.26 -7.43 -8.88
CA TYR A 151 -0.37 -8.43 -8.29
C TYR A 151 -1.16 -9.45 -7.45
N HIS A 152 -2.03 -8.98 -6.55
CA HIS A 152 -2.84 -9.84 -5.71
C HIS A 152 -3.89 -10.65 -6.47
N GLN A 153 -4.51 -10.04 -7.49
CA GLN A 153 -5.50 -10.73 -8.34
C GLN A 153 -4.87 -11.90 -9.10
N ASP A 154 -3.65 -11.71 -9.63
CA ASP A 154 -2.91 -12.69 -10.42
C ASP A 154 -2.16 -13.72 -9.53
N SER A 155 -1.96 -13.41 -8.25
CA SER A 155 -1.26 -14.28 -7.30
C SER A 155 -2.04 -15.57 -7.04
N PRO A 156 -1.37 -16.75 -7.05
CA PRO A 156 -2.00 -18.02 -6.73
C PRO A 156 -2.65 -18.02 -5.34
N ILE A 157 -3.88 -18.55 -5.26
CA ILE A 157 -4.56 -18.79 -3.99
C ILE A 157 -3.88 -19.95 -3.27
N ALA A 158 -3.62 -19.79 -1.98
CA ALA A 158 -3.05 -20.86 -1.17
C ALA A 158 -4.09 -21.96 -0.91
N GLU A 159 -3.67 -23.23 -1.02
CA GLU A 159 -4.57 -24.36 -0.75
C GLU A 159 -4.86 -24.47 0.76
N ALA A 160 -6.16 -24.48 1.11
CA ALA A 160 -6.70 -24.77 2.45
C ALA A 160 -5.88 -24.19 3.62
N CYS A 161 -5.74 -22.86 3.63
CA CYS A 161 -4.95 -22.16 4.63
C CYS A 161 -5.81 -21.37 5.63
N ASP A 162 -5.61 -21.65 6.92
CA ASP A 162 -6.12 -20.80 7.99
C ASP A 162 -5.25 -19.53 8.11
N GLY A 163 -5.83 -18.37 7.81
CA GLY A 163 -5.13 -17.09 7.91
C GLY A 163 -4.62 -16.80 9.33
N ALA A 164 -5.29 -17.30 10.36
CA ALA A 164 -4.84 -17.15 11.74
C ALA A 164 -3.56 -17.96 12.00
N HIS A 165 -3.47 -19.18 11.45
CA HIS A 165 -2.30 -20.02 11.56
C HIS A 165 -1.06 -19.39 10.90
N ILE A 166 -1.25 -18.74 9.75
CA ILE A 166 -0.17 -18.01 9.06
C ILE A 166 0.31 -16.81 9.87
N MET A 167 -0.62 -16.09 10.51
CA MET A 167 -0.29 -14.87 11.24
C MET A 167 0.29 -15.13 12.64
N ALA A 168 -0.06 -16.25 13.28
CA ALA A 168 0.36 -16.56 14.65
C ALA A 168 1.89 -16.52 14.86
N PRO A 169 2.75 -17.17 14.03
CA PRO A 169 4.20 -17.11 14.22
C PRO A 169 4.77 -15.69 14.17
N VAL A 170 4.19 -14.82 13.34
CA VAL A 170 4.58 -13.42 13.25
C VAL A 170 4.24 -12.69 14.54
N VAL A 171 3.02 -12.86 15.06
CA VAL A 171 2.57 -12.25 16.31
C VAL A 171 3.40 -12.74 17.49
N ASP A 172 3.67 -14.04 17.57
CA ASP A 172 4.48 -14.64 18.64
C ASP A 172 5.91 -14.10 18.63
N GLN A 173 6.55 -14.05 17.45
CA GLN A 173 7.90 -13.51 17.32
C GLN A 173 7.97 -12.02 17.71
N LEU A 174 7.03 -11.22 17.19
CA LEU A 174 7.00 -9.78 17.45
C LEU A 174 6.67 -9.47 18.90
N SER A 175 5.67 -10.15 19.49
CA SER A 175 5.31 -9.94 20.90
C SER A 175 6.45 -10.34 21.83
N GLY A 176 7.16 -11.44 21.54
CA GLY A 176 8.34 -11.85 22.30
C GLY A 176 9.48 -10.83 22.23
N ALA A 177 9.79 -10.32 21.04
CA ALA A 177 10.84 -9.32 20.86
C ALA A 177 10.47 -7.96 21.49
N LEU A 178 9.25 -7.48 21.25
CA LEU A 178 8.77 -6.18 21.77
C LEU A 178 8.50 -6.21 23.28
N ALA A 179 8.35 -7.38 23.91
CA ALA A 179 8.24 -7.47 25.36
C ALA A 179 9.45 -6.82 26.07
N TYR A 180 10.62 -6.84 25.42
CA TYR A 180 11.81 -6.17 25.88
C TYR A 180 11.80 -4.70 25.42
N GLY A 181 11.36 -3.80 26.31
CA GLY A 181 11.35 -2.35 26.08
C GLY A 181 10.02 -1.76 25.62
N HIS A 182 9.09 -2.59 25.12
CA HIS A 182 7.77 -2.17 24.62
C HIS A 182 6.64 -3.13 25.04
N ALA A 183 6.65 -3.59 26.31
CA ALA A 183 5.74 -4.61 26.83
C ALA A 183 4.24 -4.30 26.64
N ASP A 184 3.85 -3.03 26.70
CA ASP A 184 2.48 -2.60 26.45
C ASP A 184 2.05 -2.82 24.97
N VAL A 185 2.96 -2.55 24.02
CA VAL A 185 2.73 -2.85 22.59
C VAL A 185 2.63 -4.35 22.37
N SER A 186 3.52 -5.13 23.00
CA SER A 186 3.48 -6.60 22.96
C SER A 186 2.13 -7.15 23.44
N THR A 187 1.63 -6.67 24.59
CA THR A 187 0.35 -7.10 25.17
C THR A 187 -0.82 -6.74 24.25
N ARG A 188 -0.83 -5.51 23.72
CA ARG A 188 -1.88 -5.05 22.79
C ARG A 188 -1.85 -5.81 21.47
N LEU A 189 -0.68 -6.23 21.00
CA LEU A 189 -0.53 -7.01 19.77
C LEU A 189 -1.20 -8.38 19.91
N VAL A 190 -0.92 -9.09 21.00
CA VAL A 190 -1.53 -10.40 21.30
C VAL A 190 -3.04 -10.25 21.45
N ALA A 191 -3.51 -9.25 22.20
CA ALA A 191 -4.94 -9.00 22.38
C ALA A 191 -5.65 -8.65 21.06
N ALA A 192 -5.01 -7.86 20.20
CA ALA A 192 -5.54 -7.54 18.88
C ALA A 192 -5.65 -8.79 18.00
N PHE A 193 -4.61 -9.63 17.98
CA PHE A 193 -4.60 -10.90 17.26
C PHE A 193 -5.74 -11.83 17.70
N GLU A 194 -5.88 -12.09 19.00
CA GLU A 194 -6.95 -12.97 19.51
C GLU A 194 -8.35 -12.46 19.15
N ARG A 195 -8.56 -11.13 19.13
CA ARG A 195 -9.84 -10.53 18.72
C ARG A 195 -10.16 -10.76 17.23
N ILE A 196 -9.18 -10.65 16.35
CA ILE A 196 -9.39 -10.75 14.89
C ILE A 196 -9.19 -12.16 14.33
N LYS A 197 -8.73 -13.10 15.18
CA LYS A 197 -8.41 -14.48 14.81
C LYS A 197 -9.53 -15.19 14.02
N PRO A 198 -10.83 -15.09 14.41
CA PRO A 198 -11.90 -15.70 13.63
C PRO A 198 -11.99 -15.14 12.20
N LEU A 199 -11.86 -13.81 12.06
CA LEU A 199 -11.90 -13.14 10.76
C LEU A 199 -10.72 -13.54 9.88
N LEU A 200 -9.52 -13.75 10.44
CA LEU A 200 -8.39 -14.28 9.64
C LEU A 200 -8.68 -15.68 9.09
N GLY A 201 -9.35 -16.53 9.87
CA GLY A 201 -9.81 -17.85 9.40
C GLY A 201 -10.83 -17.73 8.26
N GLU A 202 -11.81 -16.84 8.40
CA GLU A 202 -12.79 -16.55 7.34
C GLU A 202 -12.13 -16.02 6.05
N ARG A 203 -11.16 -15.12 6.20
CA ARG A 203 -10.39 -14.58 5.07
C ARG A 203 -9.55 -15.64 4.38
N GLY A 204 -8.95 -16.56 5.12
CA GLY A 204 -8.27 -17.74 4.57
C GLY A 204 -9.22 -18.58 3.72
N ASN A 205 -10.42 -18.90 4.23
CA ASN A 205 -11.44 -19.65 3.51
C ASN A 205 -11.99 -18.91 2.28
N ALA A 206 -11.95 -17.57 2.28
CA ALA A 206 -12.37 -16.73 1.16
C ALA A 206 -11.32 -16.58 0.05
N GLY A 207 -10.14 -17.21 0.18
CA GLY A 207 -9.06 -17.10 -0.82
C GLY A 207 -8.31 -15.77 -0.77
N CYS A 208 -8.37 -15.06 0.36
CA CYS A 208 -7.61 -13.83 0.61
C CYS A 208 -6.14 -14.11 0.96
N VAL A 209 -5.81 -15.35 1.31
CA VAL A 209 -4.42 -15.77 1.51
C VAL A 209 -3.88 -16.29 0.18
N ARG A 210 -2.81 -15.65 -0.28
CA ARG A 210 -2.22 -15.89 -1.59
C ARG A 210 -0.71 -15.86 -1.51
N ARG A 211 -0.07 -16.38 -2.54
CA ARG A 211 1.36 -16.19 -2.72
C ARG A 211 1.66 -14.77 -3.19
N CYS A 212 1.61 -13.83 -2.24
CA CYS A 212 1.81 -12.39 -2.47
C CYS A 212 3.30 -12.07 -2.68
N HIS A 213 3.64 -10.78 -2.75
CA HIS A 213 5.03 -10.34 -2.86
C HIS A 213 5.84 -10.75 -1.62
N GLY A 214 5.23 -10.61 -0.43
CA GLY A 214 5.82 -11.00 0.85
C GLY A 214 6.80 -9.98 1.43
N ASP A 215 7.07 -8.88 0.70
CA ASP A 215 7.98 -7.80 1.11
C ASP A 215 7.71 -6.48 0.33
N LEU A 216 6.43 -6.12 0.13
CA LEU A 216 6.00 -5.04 -0.77
C LEU A 216 6.15 -3.62 -0.17
N HIS A 217 7.32 -3.31 0.34
CA HIS A 217 7.64 -2.01 0.94
C HIS A 217 8.21 -1.04 -0.12
N LEU A 218 8.34 0.26 0.19
CA LEU A 218 8.75 1.28 -0.82
C LEU A 218 10.15 1.05 -1.41
N GLY A 219 10.99 0.25 -0.76
CA GLY A 219 12.32 -0.12 -1.26
C GLY A 219 12.30 -1.21 -2.32
N ASN A 220 11.17 -1.91 -2.46
CA ASN A 220 10.93 -2.97 -3.44
C ASN A 220 9.95 -2.53 -4.53
N ILE A 221 9.82 -1.21 -4.72
CA ILE A 221 9.02 -0.61 -5.78
C ILE A 221 9.87 0.44 -6.49
N VAL A 222 10.02 0.30 -7.80
CA VAL A 222 10.79 1.22 -8.66
C VAL A 222 9.89 1.86 -9.70
N LEU A 223 10.17 3.11 -10.06
CA LEU A 223 9.52 3.77 -11.19
C LEU A 223 10.25 3.45 -12.50
N VAL A 224 9.55 2.77 -13.40
CA VAL A 224 10.00 2.53 -14.78
C VAL A 224 9.05 3.27 -15.70
N ASP A 225 9.55 4.21 -16.51
CA ASP A 225 8.74 5.08 -17.36
C ASP A 225 7.61 5.81 -16.59
N ASN A 226 7.91 6.23 -15.35
CA ASN A 226 6.98 6.83 -14.38
C ASN A 226 5.83 5.91 -13.89
N LEU A 227 5.89 4.62 -14.16
CA LEU A 227 4.96 3.62 -13.63
C LEU A 227 5.62 2.83 -12.50
N PRO A 228 4.90 2.57 -11.39
CA PRO A 228 5.46 1.77 -10.31
C PRO A 228 5.50 0.29 -10.69
N VAL A 229 6.65 -0.34 -10.47
CA VAL A 229 6.93 -1.74 -10.76
C VAL A 229 7.48 -2.40 -9.50
N PRO A 230 6.84 -3.47 -9.00
CA PRO A 230 7.35 -4.21 -7.86
C PRO A 230 8.52 -5.09 -8.32
N PHE A 231 9.55 -5.21 -7.48
CA PHE A 231 10.71 -6.07 -7.74
C PHE A 231 11.22 -6.66 -6.42
N ASP A 232 12.04 -7.70 -6.50
CA ASP A 232 12.61 -8.40 -5.34
C ASP A 232 11.54 -9.01 -4.41
N ALA A 233 10.49 -9.59 -5.00
CA ALA A 233 9.52 -10.41 -4.28
C ALA A 233 10.22 -11.59 -3.60
N LEU A 234 9.86 -11.83 -2.33
CA LEU A 234 10.54 -12.77 -1.44
C LEU A 234 10.56 -14.17 -2.06
N GLU A 235 11.71 -14.69 -2.44
CA GLU A 235 11.85 -15.94 -3.20
C GLU A 235 12.24 -17.16 -2.35
N PHE A 236 12.81 -16.93 -1.16
CA PHE A 236 13.48 -17.98 -0.38
C PHE A 236 12.57 -18.68 0.64
N SER A 237 11.34 -18.20 0.85
CA SER A 237 10.39 -18.83 1.79
C SER A 237 8.95 -18.67 1.33
N GLU A 238 8.36 -19.78 0.84
CA GLU A 238 6.94 -19.84 0.50
C GLU A 238 6.05 -19.57 1.72
N ALA A 239 6.46 -19.99 2.91
CA ALA A 239 5.70 -19.75 4.14
C ALA A 239 5.63 -18.26 4.51
N LEU A 240 6.71 -17.48 4.28
CA LEU A 240 6.72 -16.05 4.62
C LEU A 240 5.99 -15.19 3.59
N ALA A 241 5.87 -15.66 2.36
CA ALA A 241 5.23 -14.91 1.29
C ALA A 241 3.83 -15.40 0.91
N THR A 242 3.39 -16.53 1.48
CA THR A 242 2.00 -16.97 1.43
C THR A 242 1.24 -16.35 2.60
N ILE A 243 0.63 -15.20 2.33
CA ILE A 243 0.03 -14.33 3.36
C ILE A 243 -1.29 -13.74 2.88
N ASP A 244 -2.03 -13.12 3.80
CA ASP A 244 -3.22 -12.35 3.46
C ASP A 244 -2.86 -11.14 2.58
N VAL A 245 -3.63 -10.90 1.51
CA VAL A 245 -3.40 -9.78 0.58
C VAL A 245 -3.43 -8.41 1.26
N LEU A 246 -4.24 -8.22 2.31
CA LEU A 246 -4.24 -6.96 3.07
C LEU A 246 -3.03 -6.86 4.01
N TYR A 247 -2.45 -7.99 4.42
CA TYR A 247 -1.19 -8.00 5.17
C TYR A 247 0.01 -7.68 4.26
N ASP A 248 -0.03 -8.07 2.98
CA ASP A 248 0.96 -7.64 1.98
C ASP A 248 0.79 -6.15 1.64
N LEU A 249 -0.44 -5.68 1.38
CA LEU A 249 -0.75 -4.25 1.17
C LEU A 249 -0.29 -3.38 2.35
N ALA A 250 -0.36 -3.90 3.58
CA ALA A 250 0.06 -3.18 4.78
C ALA A 250 1.54 -2.81 4.79
N PHE A 251 2.42 -3.46 4.02
CA PHE A 251 3.80 -2.99 3.85
C PHE A 251 3.83 -1.58 3.26
N LEU A 252 3.21 -1.42 2.09
CA LEU A 252 3.15 -0.15 1.38
C LEU A 252 2.43 0.93 2.22
N LEU A 253 1.28 0.59 2.81
CA LEU A 253 0.51 1.54 3.61
C LEU A 253 1.27 2.01 4.85
N MET A 254 1.92 1.09 5.58
CA MET A 254 2.71 1.42 6.75
C MET A 254 3.94 2.24 6.39
N ASP A 255 4.63 1.90 5.29
CA ASP A 255 5.78 2.66 4.80
C ASP A 255 5.43 4.11 4.48
N LEU A 256 4.30 4.33 3.78
CA LEU A 256 3.81 5.66 3.45
C LEU A 256 3.43 6.45 4.71
N ASP A 257 2.71 5.85 5.65
CA ASP A 257 2.30 6.51 6.90
C ASP A 257 3.51 6.79 7.82
N ALA A 258 4.47 5.86 7.92
CA ALA A 258 5.67 5.99 8.77
C ALA A 258 6.59 7.16 8.36
N ARG A 259 6.60 7.53 7.08
CA ARG A 259 7.34 8.69 6.56
C ARG A 259 6.49 9.98 6.48
N GLY A 260 5.28 9.96 7.04
CA GLY A 260 4.40 11.13 7.11
C GLY A 260 3.52 11.36 5.87
N ASP A 261 3.45 10.41 4.94
CA ASP A 261 2.66 10.51 3.71
C ASP A 261 1.33 9.74 3.83
N ARG A 262 0.61 10.05 4.90
CA ARG A 262 -0.67 9.42 5.24
C ARG A 262 -1.74 9.67 4.17
N GLN A 263 -1.67 10.81 3.48
CA GLN A 263 -2.55 11.13 2.36
C GLN A 263 -2.37 10.11 1.22
N ALA A 264 -1.14 9.85 0.78
CA ALA A 264 -0.89 8.82 -0.22
C ALA A 264 -1.33 7.43 0.26
N ALA A 265 -1.07 7.08 1.53
CA ALA A 265 -1.52 5.81 2.11
C ALA A 265 -3.05 5.67 2.05
N ASN A 266 -3.80 6.72 2.36
CA ASN A 266 -5.25 6.71 2.27
C ASN A 266 -5.76 6.62 0.82
N VAL A 267 -5.11 7.29 -0.12
CA VAL A 267 -5.43 7.18 -1.56
C VAL A 267 -5.19 5.74 -2.04
N VAL A 268 -4.06 5.13 -1.67
CA VAL A 268 -3.75 3.73 -2.00
C VAL A 268 -4.83 2.80 -1.45
N LEU A 269 -5.18 2.93 -0.16
CA LEU A 269 -6.22 2.11 0.46
C LEU A 269 -7.55 2.24 -0.29
N ASN A 270 -8.00 3.47 -0.52
CA ASN A 270 -9.29 3.72 -1.15
C ASN A 270 -9.33 3.20 -2.58
N ALA A 271 -8.27 3.39 -3.37
CA ALA A 271 -8.17 2.86 -4.73
C ALA A 271 -8.10 1.32 -4.75
N TYR A 272 -7.42 0.70 -3.78
CA TYR A 272 -7.36 -0.76 -3.67
C TYR A 272 -8.72 -1.39 -3.30
N VAL A 273 -9.41 -0.85 -2.29
CA VAL A 273 -10.77 -1.29 -1.90
C VAL A 273 -11.77 -1.04 -3.02
N ALA A 274 -11.57 0.05 -3.77
CA ALA A 274 -12.33 0.38 -4.98
C ALA A 274 -12.17 -0.67 -6.08
N PHE A 275 -10.95 -1.15 -6.31
CA PHE A 275 -10.65 -2.18 -7.29
C PHE A 275 -11.27 -3.53 -6.90
N GLY A 276 -11.19 -3.89 -5.61
CA GLY A 276 -11.76 -5.13 -5.06
C GLY A 276 -11.14 -6.40 -5.67
N PRO A 277 -9.81 -6.58 -5.62
CA PRO A 277 -9.12 -7.63 -6.39
C PRO A 277 -9.51 -9.05 -5.98
N VAL A 278 -9.95 -9.26 -4.74
CA VAL A 278 -10.31 -10.60 -4.23
C VAL A 278 -11.69 -10.66 -3.58
N GLY A 279 -12.27 -9.50 -3.24
CA GLY A 279 -13.53 -9.40 -2.49
C GLY A 279 -13.32 -9.42 -0.97
N GLY A 280 -14.25 -8.82 -0.23
CA GLY A 280 -14.18 -8.77 1.23
C GLY A 280 -13.18 -7.76 1.79
N GLU A 281 -12.71 -6.81 0.98
CA GLU A 281 -11.72 -5.81 1.40
C GLU A 281 -12.26 -4.87 2.48
N ILE A 282 -13.56 -4.52 2.43
CA ILE A 282 -14.20 -3.63 3.41
C ILE A 282 -14.29 -4.31 4.77
N GLU A 283 -14.70 -5.57 4.81
CA GLU A 283 -14.73 -6.40 6.02
C GLU A 283 -13.31 -6.61 6.57
N GLY A 284 -12.34 -6.81 5.66
CA GLY A 284 -10.93 -6.94 5.96
C GLY A 284 -10.29 -5.71 6.61
N LEU A 285 -10.92 -4.53 6.56
CA LEU A 285 -10.43 -3.34 7.26
C LEU A 285 -10.28 -3.56 8.77
N ALA A 286 -11.07 -4.47 9.35
CA ALA A 286 -10.96 -4.84 10.77
C ALA A 286 -9.60 -5.50 11.12
N CYS A 287 -8.90 -6.09 10.14
CA CYS A 287 -7.57 -6.65 10.31
C CYS A 287 -6.45 -5.61 10.22
N LEU A 288 -6.73 -4.45 9.61
CA LEU A 288 -5.71 -3.44 9.26
C LEU A 288 -4.94 -2.91 10.48
N PRO A 289 -5.55 -2.64 11.65
CA PRO A 289 -4.82 -2.27 12.86
C PRO A 289 -3.73 -3.28 13.25
N LEU A 290 -4.03 -4.58 13.17
CA LEU A 290 -3.04 -5.62 13.46
C LEU A 290 -1.97 -5.67 12.36
N PHE A 291 -2.39 -5.66 11.10
CA PHE A 291 -1.47 -5.78 9.96
C PHE A 291 -0.45 -4.65 9.92
N LEU A 292 -0.88 -3.39 10.05
CA LEU A 292 0.01 -2.24 10.13
C LEU A 292 0.94 -2.32 11.35
N ALA A 293 0.40 -2.73 12.51
CA ALA A 293 1.21 -2.90 13.72
C ALA A 293 2.28 -3.98 13.59
N CYS A 294 1.96 -5.10 12.95
CA CYS A 294 2.93 -6.15 12.67
C CYS A 294 4.02 -5.67 11.72
N ARG A 295 3.68 -4.93 10.65
CA ARG A 295 4.70 -4.39 9.72
C ARG A 295 5.61 -3.37 10.38
N ALA A 296 5.06 -2.46 11.19
CA ALA A 296 5.86 -1.55 12.01
C ALA A 296 6.73 -2.32 13.03
N GLY A 297 6.17 -3.35 13.69
CA GLY A 297 6.91 -4.23 14.60
C GLY A 297 8.07 -4.97 13.92
N VAL A 298 7.88 -5.49 12.71
CA VAL A 298 8.95 -6.12 11.91
C VAL A 298 10.08 -5.14 11.66
N ARG A 299 9.79 -3.89 11.25
CA ARG A 299 10.82 -2.85 11.08
C ARG A 299 11.60 -2.61 12.38
N ALA A 300 10.90 -2.51 13.52
CA ALA A 300 11.56 -2.34 14.81
C ALA A 300 12.49 -3.53 15.14
N VAL A 301 12.02 -4.76 14.98
CA VAL A 301 12.80 -5.97 15.30
C VAL A 301 13.98 -6.16 14.34
N VAL A 302 13.83 -5.85 13.05
CA VAL A 302 14.95 -5.87 12.09
C VAL A 302 16.00 -4.82 12.46
N ALA A 303 15.58 -3.62 12.86
CA ALA A 303 16.50 -2.58 13.33
C ALA A 303 17.21 -2.99 14.65
N MET A 304 16.52 -3.70 15.56
CA MET A 304 17.13 -4.28 16.77
C MET A 304 18.24 -5.28 16.40
N ALA A 305 17.95 -6.23 15.51
CA ALA A 305 18.91 -7.24 15.07
C ALA A 305 20.14 -6.62 14.39
N ARG A 306 19.96 -5.56 13.60
CA ARG A 306 21.07 -4.81 13.00
C ARG A 306 21.90 -4.07 14.05
N SER A 307 21.26 -3.50 15.08
CA SER A 307 21.95 -2.75 16.13
C SER A 307 22.93 -3.60 16.95
N GLU A 308 22.67 -4.91 17.07
CA GLU A 308 23.57 -5.84 17.76
C GLU A 308 24.90 -6.08 17.00
N GLN A 309 24.94 -5.73 15.71
CA GLN A 309 26.06 -6.01 14.80
C GLN A 309 26.93 -4.78 14.48
N LEU A 310 26.53 -3.58 14.92
CA LEU A 310 27.16 -2.31 14.53
C LEU A 310 27.90 -1.60 15.65
N ALA A 311 28.79 -0.67 15.27
CA ALA A 311 29.54 0.19 16.18
C ALA A 311 28.63 1.20 16.90
N ALA A 312 29.06 1.70 18.06
CA ALA A 312 28.23 2.50 18.97
C ALA A 312 27.62 3.77 18.36
N GLU A 313 28.27 4.39 17.37
CA GLU A 313 27.79 5.60 16.69
C GLU A 313 26.59 5.31 15.77
N GLU A 314 26.61 4.18 15.06
CA GLU A 314 25.51 3.73 14.17
C GLU A 314 24.31 3.19 14.97
N GLN A 315 24.56 2.69 16.20
CA GLN A 315 23.49 2.26 17.11
C GLN A 315 22.56 3.39 17.53
N ILE A 316 23.00 4.65 17.54
CA ILE A 316 22.15 5.80 17.95
C ILE A 316 21.01 5.99 16.95
N SER A 317 21.31 5.97 15.64
CA SER A 317 20.30 6.12 14.58
C SER A 317 19.29 4.97 14.63
N LEU A 318 19.80 3.73 14.74
CA LEU A 318 18.97 2.52 14.84
C LEU A 318 18.07 2.52 16.09
N ARG A 319 18.56 2.98 17.25
CA ARG A 319 17.70 3.13 18.44
C ARG A 319 16.54 4.09 18.22
N GLY A 320 16.77 5.17 17.46
CA GLY A 320 15.71 6.08 17.02
C GLY A 320 14.68 5.37 16.15
N GLU A 321 15.14 4.58 15.17
CA GLU A 321 14.27 3.79 14.28
C GLU A 321 13.46 2.72 15.02
N ILE A 322 14.09 1.98 15.93
CA ILE A 322 13.44 0.96 16.78
C ILE A 322 12.30 1.60 17.56
N ARG A 323 12.57 2.71 18.26
CA ARG A 323 11.57 3.40 19.08
C ARG A 323 10.41 3.93 18.22
N ARG A 324 10.71 4.62 17.11
CA ARG A 324 9.67 5.17 16.21
C ARG A 324 8.74 4.08 15.71
N ASN A 325 9.29 2.96 15.23
CA ASN A 325 8.48 1.86 14.68
C ASN A 325 7.67 1.13 15.78
N ALA A 326 8.22 0.96 16.98
CA ALA A 326 7.49 0.36 18.10
C ALA A 326 6.35 1.28 18.60
N GLU A 327 6.58 2.60 18.66
CA GLU A 327 5.55 3.59 18.98
C GLU A 327 4.44 3.60 17.92
N LEU A 328 4.81 3.57 16.64
CA LEU A 328 3.87 3.51 15.53
C LEU A 328 3.00 2.23 15.58
N ALA A 329 3.59 1.08 15.88
CA ALA A 329 2.84 -0.15 16.12
C ALA A 329 1.84 0.01 17.27
N GLY A 330 2.27 0.64 18.38
CA GLY A 330 1.39 0.99 19.50
C GLY A 330 0.23 1.91 19.08
N THR A 331 0.47 2.89 18.21
CA THR A 331 -0.58 3.77 17.68
C THR A 331 -1.60 3.02 16.83
N TYR A 332 -1.17 2.06 16.00
CA TYR A 332 -2.10 1.24 15.20
C TYR A 332 -2.97 0.33 16.06
N LEU A 333 -2.42 -0.19 17.17
CA LEU A 333 -3.14 -1.07 18.09
C LEU A 333 -4.12 -0.35 19.02
N ALA A 334 -4.18 0.98 18.97
CA ALA A 334 -5.18 1.80 19.66
C ALA A 334 -5.93 2.68 18.65
N PRO A 335 -6.69 2.08 17.71
CA PRO A 335 -7.44 2.86 16.74
C PRO A 335 -8.51 3.72 17.45
N PRO A 336 -8.78 4.95 16.97
CA PRO A 336 -9.91 5.73 17.45
C PRO A 336 -11.23 5.01 17.13
N PRO A 337 -12.33 5.33 17.84
CA PRO A 337 -13.65 4.79 17.50
C PRO A 337 -14.05 5.14 16.07
N PRO A 338 -14.87 4.30 15.41
CA PRO A 338 -15.37 4.61 14.08
C PRO A 338 -16.20 5.90 14.08
N LEU A 339 -16.24 6.55 12.92
CA LEU A 339 -16.96 7.80 12.68
C LEU A 339 -17.54 7.76 11.27
N LEU A 340 -18.77 8.24 11.10
CA LEU A 340 -19.37 8.48 9.79
C LEU A 340 -19.45 9.98 9.52
N ILE A 341 -18.85 10.42 8.43
CA ILE A 341 -19.03 11.78 7.89
C ILE A 341 -19.83 11.68 6.60
N ALA A 342 -20.93 12.42 6.49
CA ALA A 342 -21.65 12.57 5.24
C ALA A 342 -21.40 13.97 4.66
N ILE A 343 -21.03 14.04 3.38
CA ILE A 343 -20.77 15.30 2.67
C ILE A 343 -21.80 15.45 1.55
N GLY A 344 -22.73 16.38 1.76
CA GLY A 344 -23.82 16.74 0.86
C GLY A 344 -23.60 18.08 0.16
N GLY A 345 -24.44 18.35 -0.85
CA GLY A 345 -24.40 19.59 -1.62
C GLY A 345 -24.61 19.34 -3.11
N LEU A 346 -24.99 20.39 -3.83
CA LEU A 346 -25.26 20.30 -5.27
C LEU A 346 -24.00 19.95 -6.08
N SER A 347 -24.19 19.51 -7.32
CA SER A 347 -23.07 19.25 -8.23
C SER A 347 -22.26 20.52 -8.46
N GLY A 348 -20.93 20.38 -8.45
CA GLY A 348 -20.00 21.52 -8.57
C GLY A 348 -19.60 22.18 -7.25
N THR A 349 -20.16 21.76 -6.09
CA THR A 349 -19.77 22.33 -4.79
C THR A 349 -18.42 21.84 -4.27
N GLY A 350 -17.82 20.79 -4.86
CA GLY A 350 -16.51 20.28 -4.44
C GLY A 350 -16.53 19.15 -3.41
N LYS A 351 -17.69 18.49 -3.21
CA LYS A 351 -17.85 17.39 -2.23
C LYS A 351 -16.74 16.34 -2.27
N SER A 352 -16.50 15.74 -3.44
CA SER A 352 -15.51 14.66 -3.57
C SER A 352 -14.08 15.17 -3.32
N THR A 353 -13.77 16.42 -3.68
CA THR A 353 -12.48 17.05 -3.37
C THR A 353 -12.31 17.24 -1.87
N LEU A 354 -13.31 17.79 -1.19
CA LEU A 354 -13.26 17.94 0.27
C LEU A 354 -13.15 16.60 0.98
N ALA A 355 -13.94 15.60 0.56
CA ALA A 355 -13.91 14.25 1.11
C ALA A 355 -12.52 13.61 0.97
N ALA A 356 -11.90 13.71 -0.21
CA ALA A 356 -10.56 13.17 -0.47
C ALA A 356 -9.48 13.87 0.37
N LEU A 357 -9.60 15.19 0.59
CA LEU A 357 -8.69 15.95 1.46
C LEU A 357 -8.89 15.63 2.95
N LEU A 358 -10.10 15.25 3.38
CA LEU A 358 -10.39 14.90 4.77
C LEU A 358 -10.06 13.44 5.10
N ALA A 359 -10.12 12.53 4.12
CA ALA A 359 -10.11 11.09 4.35
C ALA A 359 -8.89 10.60 5.14
N ALA A 360 -7.68 11.10 4.84
CA ALA A 360 -6.46 10.70 5.55
C ALA A 360 -6.43 11.13 7.03
N HIS A 361 -7.14 12.19 7.38
CA HIS A 361 -7.11 12.78 8.72
C HIS A 361 -8.15 12.19 9.68
N VAL A 362 -9.06 11.35 9.19
CA VAL A 362 -10.20 10.85 9.94
C VAL A 362 -10.07 9.36 10.23
N GLY A 363 -10.25 8.98 11.50
CA GLY A 363 -10.38 7.58 11.90
C GLY A 363 -9.06 6.79 11.97
N PRO A 364 -9.14 5.45 11.95
CA PRO A 364 -7.97 4.56 12.02
C PRO A 364 -7.03 4.76 10.82
N ALA A 365 -5.77 4.39 10.98
CA ALA A 365 -4.80 4.46 9.87
C ALA A 365 -5.15 3.53 8.71
N PRO A 366 -4.88 3.95 7.46
CA PRO A 366 -4.32 5.25 7.02
C PRO A 366 -5.35 6.40 6.91
N GLY A 367 -6.61 6.18 7.26
CA GLY A 367 -7.68 7.17 7.23
C GLY A 367 -9.01 6.54 6.84
N ALA A 368 -10.06 7.34 6.67
CA ALA A 368 -11.40 6.88 6.39
C ALA A 368 -11.53 6.23 5.00
N LEU A 369 -12.47 5.28 4.89
CA LEU A 369 -12.96 4.78 3.61
C LEU A 369 -13.85 5.85 2.97
N HIS A 370 -13.50 6.29 1.77
CA HIS A 370 -14.22 7.29 0.99
C HIS A 370 -15.16 6.61 -0.01
N VAL A 371 -16.46 6.65 0.29
CA VAL A 371 -17.51 6.06 -0.54
C VAL A 371 -18.21 7.14 -1.36
N ARG A 372 -18.05 7.06 -2.69
CA ARG A 372 -18.49 8.08 -3.66
C ARG A 372 -19.68 7.58 -4.45
N SER A 373 -20.83 8.24 -4.34
CA SER A 373 -22.03 7.84 -5.10
C SER A 373 -21.83 7.85 -6.62
N ASP A 374 -21.04 8.80 -7.16
CA ASP A 374 -20.77 8.85 -8.60
C ASP A 374 -19.86 7.69 -9.05
N VAL A 375 -18.89 7.25 -8.25
CA VAL A 375 -18.07 6.07 -8.56
C VAL A 375 -18.90 4.79 -8.53
N GLU A 376 -19.75 4.62 -7.52
CA GLU A 376 -20.63 3.44 -7.43
C GLU A 376 -21.65 3.40 -8.57
N ARG A 377 -22.08 4.57 -9.07
CA ARG A 377 -22.92 4.64 -10.27
C ARG A 377 -22.19 4.12 -11.50
N LYS A 378 -20.92 4.48 -11.71
CA LYS A 378 -20.10 3.97 -12.82
C LYS A 378 -19.96 2.46 -12.76
N ARG A 379 -19.64 1.94 -11.57
CA ARG A 379 -19.50 0.49 -11.33
C ARG A 379 -20.77 -0.28 -11.57
N LEU A 380 -21.92 0.26 -11.15
CA LEU A 380 -23.22 -0.37 -11.39
C LEU A 380 -23.49 -0.63 -12.89
N PHE A 381 -22.84 0.13 -13.78
CA PHE A 381 -22.94 -0.02 -15.23
C PHE A 381 -21.69 -0.63 -15.89
N GLY A 382 -20.70 -1.04 -15.10
CA GLY A 382 -19.46 -1.65 -15.60
C GLY A 382 -18.63 -0.73 -16.48
N VAL A 383 -18.73 0.60 -16.29
CA VAL A 383 -17.94 1.58 -17.05
C VAL A 383 -16.76 2.12 -16.22
N PRO A 384 -15.64 2.49 -16.85
CA PRO A 384 -14.55 3.19 -16.19
C PRO A 384 -15.02 4.48 -15.50
N GLU A 385 -14.37 4.87 -14.41
CA GLU A 385 -14.76 6.03 -13.61
C GLU A 385 -14.84 7.31 -14.47
N THR A 386 -13.89 7.51 -15.38
CA THR A 386 -13.80 8.72 -16.22
C THR A 386 -14.73 8.71 -17.44
N GLN A 387 -15.37 7.58 -17.76
CA GLN A 387 -16.28 7.47 -18.90
C GLN A 387 -17.63 8.10 -18.57
N ARG A 388 -18.09 9.08 -19.36
CA ARG A 388 -19.40 9.71 -19.13
C ARG A 388 -20.57 8.74 -19.30
N LEU A 389 -21.55 8.80 -18.38
CA LEU A 389 -22.79 8.05 -18.51
C LEU A 389 -23.89 8.88 -19.18
N ASP A 390 -24.74 8.20 -19.95
CA ASP A 390 -25.97 8.80 -20.47
C ASP A 390 -27.02 9.05 -19.38
N ARG A 391 -27.99 9.94 -19.66
CA ARG A 391 -29.09 10.29 -18.74
C ARG A 391 -29.94 9.12 -18.26
N GLN A 392 -30.04 8.06 -19.05
CA GLN A 392 -30.79 6.86 -18.66
C GLN A 392 -30.23 6.17 -17.40
N HIS A 393 -28.95 6.40 -17.10
CA HIS A 393 -28.24 5.91 -15.91
C HIS A 393 -28.52 6.74 -14.64
N TYR A 394 -29.31 7.81 -14.76
CA TYR A 394 -29.71 8.71 -13.66
C TYR A 394 -31.21 8.63 -13.34
N ARG A 395 -31.92 7.60 -13.81
CA ARG A 395 -33.34 7.38 -13.48
C ARG A 395 -33.52 7.08 -11.99
N ILE A 396 -34.72 7.36 -11.47
CA ILE A 396 -35.07 7.25 -10.04
C ILE A 396 -34.69 5.87 -9.45
N GLY A 397 -35.05 4.78 -10.14
CA GLY A 397 -34.73 3.42 -9.67
C GLY A 397 -33.22 3.11 -9.66
N THR A 398 -32.42 3.82 -10.47
CA THR A 398 -30.96 3.72 -10.44
C THR A 398 -30.38 4.51 -9.28
N ALA A 399 -30.90 5.72 -9.01
CA ALA A 399 -30.45 6.53 -7.88
C ALA A 399 -30.64 5.80 -6.54
N GLN A 400 -31.80 5.18 -6.32
CA GLN A 400 -32.06 4.38 -5.10
C GLN A 400 -31.07 3.23 -4.94
N ARG A 401 -30.74 2.51 -6.03
CA ARG A 401 -29.75 1.42 -5.99
C ARG A 401 -28.36 1.92 -5.64
N VAL A 402 -27.94 3.04 -6.22
CA VAL A 402 -26.62 3.64 -5.92
C VAL A 402 -26.53 4.04 -4.45
N TYR A 403 -27.55 4.70 -3.90
CA TYR A 403 -27.57 5.06 -2.48
C TYR A 403 -27.56 3.82 -1.59
N SER A 404 -28.35 2.79 -1.92
CA SER A 404 -28.31 1.53 -1.17
C SER A 404 -26.93 0.87 -1.16
N ILE A 405 -26.18 0.90 -2.27
CA ILE A 405 -24.79 0.39 -2.33
C ILE A 405 -23.86 1.23 -1.45
N VAL A 406 -23.97 2.56 -1.54
CA VAL A 406 -23.15 3.49 -0.77
C VAL A 406 -23.38 3.31 0.74
N GLU A 407 -24.65 3.22 1.14
CA GLU A 407 -25.07 2.98 2.51
C GLU A 407 -24.60 1.61 3.03
N ASP A 408 -24.71 0.56 2.22
CA ASP A 408 -24.17 -0.78 2.56
C ASP A 408 -22.66 -0.74 2.82
N LYS A 409 -21.89 -0.10 1.94
CA LYS A 409 -20.44 0.05 2.14
C LYS A 409 -20.10 0.82 3.41
N ALA A 410 -20.84 1.90 3.71
CA ALA A 410 -20.69 2.63 4.95
C ALA A 410 -20.99 1.74 6.17
N ARG A 411 -22.10 1.00 6.18
CA ARG A 411 -22.44 0.06 7.26
C ARG A 411 -21.32 -0.97 7.48
N ARG A 412 -20.82 -1.57 6.40
CA ARG A 412 -19.77 -2.58 6.47
C ARG A 412 -18.43 -2.03 6.96
N ALA A 413 -18.05 -0.82 6.53
CA ALA A 413 -16.84 -0.15 7.03
C ALA A 413 -16.93 0.15 8.54
N LEU A 414 -18.07 0.67 9.00
CA LEU A 414 -18.30 0.95 10.43
C LEU A 414 -18.34 -0.34 11.25
N ALA A 415 -18.95 -1.41 10.73
CA ALA A 415 -18.96 -2.73 11.36
C ALA A 415 -17.54 -3.32 11.48
N ALA A 416 -16.66 -3.03 10.52
CA ALA A 416 -15.25 -3.36 10.57
C ALA A 416 -14.44 -2.46 11.55
N GLY A 417 -15.09 -1.51 12.23
CA GLY A 417 -14.44 -0.56 13.14
C GLY A 417 -13.67 0.54 12.43
N HIS A 418 -13.91 0.74 11.13
CA HIS A 418 -13.22 1.72 10.30
C HIS A 418 -14.09 2.95 10.05
N ALA A 419 -13.49 4.15 9.99
CA ALA A 419 -14.23 5.36 9.68
C ALA A 419 -14.63 5.40 8.19
N ALA A 420 -15.75 6.06 7.89
CA ALA A 420 -16.23 6.24 6.54
C ALA A 420 -16.60 7.71 6.26
N ILE A 421 -16.27 8.18 5.07
CA ILE A 421 -16.76 9.42 4.48
C ILE A 421 -17.63 9.07 3.29
N VAL A 422 -18.89 9.48 3.31
CA VAL A 422 -19.81 9.29 2.20
C VAL A 422 -20.05 10.62 1.52
N ASP A 423 -19.79 10.72 0.21
CA ASP A 423 -20.19 11.89 -0.58
C ASP A 423 -21.23 11.57 -1.66
N ALA A 424 -22.33 12.31 -1.58
CA ALA A 424 -23.44 12.27 -2.51
C ALA A 424 -24.13 13.63 -2.56
N VAL A 425 -25.11 13.80 -3.45
CA VAL A 425 -25.85 15.08 -3.52
C VAL A 425 -26.68 15.28 -2.24
N PHE A 426 -27.28 14.20 -1.72
CA PHE A 426 -28.13 14.23 -0.52
C PHE A 426 -29.24 15.29 -0.58
N ALA A 427 -29.86 15.44 -1.77
CA ALA A 427 -30.83 16.48 -2.03
C ALA A 427 -32.09 16.33 -1.18
N LYS A 428 -32.53 15.08 -0.95
CA LYS A 428 -33.76 14.80 -0.23
C LYS A 428 -33.51 14.60 1.26
N GLN A 429 -34.52 14.95 2.06
CA GLN A 429 -34.46 14.79 3.51
C GLN A 429 -34.34 13.31 3.93
N ASP A 430 -35.07 12.40 3.30
CA ASP A 430 -35.00 10.96 3.57
C ASP A 430 -33.62 10.35 3.30
N GLU A 431 -32.94 10.80 2.24
CA GLU A 431 -31.54 10.41 1.95
C GLU A 431 -30.60 10.83 3.09
N ARG A 432 -30.78 12.03 3.66
CA ARG A 432 -29.97 12.55 4.78
C ARG A 432 -30.26 11.81 6.09
N GLU A 433 -31.54 11.58 6.39
CA GLU A 433 -31.96 10.84 7.58
C GLU A 433 -31.49 9.38 7.55
N THR A 434 -31.47 8.77 6.35
CA THR A 434 -31.02 7.38 6.16
C THR A 434 -29.52 7.24 6.42
N VAL A 435 -28.69 8.12 5.86
CA VAL A 435 -27.23 8.04 6.11
C VAL A 435 -26.88 8.37 7.57
N GLU A 436 -27.61 9.26 8.22
CA GLU A 436 -27.45 9.53 9.66
C GLU A 436 -27.83 8.32 10.52
N ALA A 437 -28.90 7.60 10.15
CA ALA A 437 -29.34 6.40 10.85
C ALA A 437 -28.27 5.30 10.88
N ILE A 438 -27.43 5.19 9.85
CA ILE A 438 -26.34 4.21 9.79
C ILE A 438 -25.35 4.38 10.96
N ALA A 439 -24.97 5.62 11.27
CA ALA A 439 -24.07 5.88 12.39
C ALA A 439 -24.71 5.54 13.74
N ARG A 440 -25.99 5.86 13.90
CA ARG A 440 -26.78 5.51 15.09
C ARG A 440 -26.92 4.01 15.27
N GLU A 441 -27.18 3.26 14.19
CA GLU A 441 -27.23 1.79 14.17
C GLU A 441 -25.88 1.17 14.53
N ALA A 442 -24.78 1.75 14.05
CA ALA A 442 -23.42 1.33 14.38
C ALA A 442 -22.95 1.79 15.77
N GLY A 443 -23.72 2.62 16.47
CA GLY A 443 -23.34 3.17 17.78
C GLY A 443 -22.14 4.13 17.72
N CYS A 444 -21.93 4.81 16.59
CA CYS A 444 -20.80 5.70 16.38
C CYS A 444 -21.24 7.16 16.19
N ALA A 445 -20.27 8.08 16.21
CA ALA A 445 -20.52 9.49 15.94
C ALA A 445 -20.92 9.71 14.47
N PHE A 446 -21.70 10.76 14.23
CA PHE A 446 -22.09 11.25 12.91
C PHE A 446 -21.80 12.74 12.78
N VAL A 447 -21.25 13.16 11.64
CA VAL A 447 -21.19 14.58 11.26
C VAL A 447 -21.66 14.75 9.82
N GLY A 448 -22.73 15.52 9.62
CA GLY A 448 -23.19 15.92 8.30
C GLY A 448 -22.61 17.28 7.91
N LEU A 449 -22.00 17.37 6.74
CA LEU A 449 -21.50 18.60 6.12
C LEU A 449 -22.31 18.89 4.85
N TRP A 450 -22.79 20.12 4.69
CA TRP A 450 -23.52 20.57 3.51
C TRP A 450 -22.76 21.71 2.84
N LEU A 451 -22.26 21.48 1.62
CA LEU A 451 -21.46 22.45 0.89
C LEU A 451 -22.33 23.34 0.02
N GLU A 452 -22.08 24.64 0.08
CA GLU A 452 -22.83 25.65 -0.66
C GLU A 452 -21.89 26.59 -1.41
N ALA A 453 -22.27 26.96 -2.63
CA ALA A 453 -21.57 27.99 -3.39
C ALA A 453 -22.55 28.67 -4.34
N PRO A 454 -22.26 29.91 -4.79
CA PRO A 454 -23.08 30.60 -5.78
C PRO A 454 -23.25 29.78 -7.05
N ALA A 455 -24.44 29.83 -7.67
CA ALA A 455 -24.77 29.07 -8.87
C ALA A 455 -23.75 29.26 -10.02
N ALA A 456 -23.25 30.48 -10.20
CA ALA A 456 -22.22 30.78 -11.20
C ALA A 456 -20.92 30.00 -10.98
N THR A 457 -20.51 29.82 -9.72
CA THR A 457 -19.33 29.03 -9.33
C THR A 457 -19.54 27.55 -9.62
N LEU A 458 -20.72 27.01 -9.29
CA LEU A 458 -21.07 25.61 -9.57
C LEU A 458 -20.98 25.29 -11.07
N ILE A 459 -21.59 26.16 -11.89
CA ILE A 459 -21.61 26.03 -13.35
C ILE A 459 -20.19 26.09 -13.92
N SER A 460 -19.41 27.09 -13.50
CA SER A 460 -18.03 27.26 -13.96
C SER A 460 -17.19 26.02 -13.66
N ARG A 461 -17.29 25.45 -12.45
CA ARG A 461 -16.55 24.24 -12.05
C ARG A 461 -16.95 23.01 -12.86
N VAL A 462 -18.25 22.78 -13.10
CA VAL A 462 -18.69 21.62 -13.89
C VAL A 462 -18.37 21.75 -15.38
N GLU A 463 -18.19 22.96 -15.90
CA GLU A 463 -17.78 23.19 -17.29
C GLU A 463 -16.27 22.98 -17.49
N HIS A 464 -15.44 23.33 -16.50
CA HIS A 464 -13.97 23.20 -16.58
C HIS A 464 -13.42 21.83 -16.15
N ARG A 465 -14.24 20.98 -15.51
CA ARG A 465 -13.81 19.64 -15.06
C ARG A 465 -13.32 18.76 -16.22
N ARG A 466 -12.27 17.98 -15.99
CA ARG A 466 -11.79 16.92 -16.89
C ARG A 466 -11.39 15.69 -16.07
N GLY A 467 -11.67 14.49 -16.57
CA GLY A 467 -11.19 13.23 -15.98
C GLY A 467 -11.73 12.89 -14.58
N ASP A 468 -12.97 13.26 -14.23
CA ASP A 468 -13.58 12.93 -12.93
C ASP A 468 -14.86 12.08 -13.10
N ALA A 469 -15.20 11.30 -12.06
CA ALA A 469 -16.27 10.32 -12.02
C ALA A 469 -17.69 10.88 -12.14
N SER A 470 -17.89 12.13 -11.74
CA SER A 470 -19.22 12.75 -11.80
C SER A 470 -19.63 13.10 -13.27
N ASP A 471 -20.91 12.97 -13.62
CA ASP A 471 -21.41 13.34 -14.97
C ASP A 471 -22.11 14.68 -15.03
N ALA A 472 -22.10 15.44 -13.93
CA ALA A 472 -22.81 16.69 -13.86
C ALA A 472 -22.28 17.71 -14.88
N ASP A 473 -23.17 18.20 -15.73
CA ASP A 473 -22.99 19.32 -16.65
C ASP A 473 -23.75 20.55 -16.15
N ARG A 474 -23.64 21.67 -16.87
CA ARG A 474 -24.39 22.91 -16.57
C ARG A 474 -25.89 22.68 -16.38
N ARG A 475 -26.49 21.81 -17.19
CA ARG A 475 -27.93 21.54 -17.17
C ARG A 475 -28.31 20.75 -15.92
N VAL A 476 -27.50 19.79 -15.49
CA VAL A 476 -27.67 19.08 -14.21
C VAL A 476 -27.63 20.05 -13.04
N VAL A 477 -26.68 21.00 -13.04
CA VAL A 477 -26.62 22.04 -11.98
C VAL A 477 -27.88 22.90 -11.98
N HIS A 478 -28.37 23.33 -13.14
CA HIS A 478 -29.62 24.09 -13.24
C HIS A 478 -30.84 23.30 -12.76
N GLU A 479 -30.94 22.01 -13.10
CA GLU A 479 -32.01 21.13 -12.61
C GLU A 479 -31.97 21.02 -11.08
N GLN A 480 -30.78 20.83 -10.52
CA GLN A 480 -30.57 20.68 -9.07
C GLN A 480 -30.81 21.96 -8.26
N LEU A 481 -30.53 23.14 -8.83
CA LEU A 481 -30.84 24.43 -8.20
C LEU A 481 -32.35 24.67 -8.00
N GLY A 482 -33.19 23.94 -8.75
CA GLY A 482 -34.64 23.97 -8.59
C GLY A 482 -35.20 22.92 -7.63
N TYR A 483 -34.36 22.11 -6.98
CA TYR A 483 -34.81 21.10 -6.04
C TYR A 483 -35.38 21.73 -4.77
N ASP A 484 -36.48 21.16 -4.26
CA ASP A 484 -36.89 21.37 -2.88
C ASP A 484 -36.00 20.52 -1.97
N LEU A 485 -35.03 21.16 -1.34
CA LEU A 485 -34.06 20.52 -0.46
C LEU A 485 -34.63 20.24 0.94
N GLY A 486 -35.79 20.82 1.28
CA GLY A 486 -36.30 20.86 2.65
C GLY A 486 -35.34 21.59 3.59
N ALA A 487 -35.47 21.31 4.89
CA ALA A 487 -34.53 21.82 5.89
C ALA A 487 -33.21 21.04 5.84
N ILE A 488 -32.09 21.76 5.73
CA ILE A 488 -30.75 21.20 5.89
C ILE A 488 -30.36 21.32 7.36
N ALA A 489 -30.36 20.20 8.09
CA ALA A 489 -29.94 20.15 9.50
C ALA A 489 -28.42 19.95 9.68
N TRP A 490 -27.70 19.76 8.58
CA TRP A 490 -26.25 19.53 8.56
C TRP A 490 -25.48 20.84 8.69
N HIS A 491 -24.19 20.75 9.04
CA HIS A 491 -23.34 21.92 9.15
C HIS A 491 -23.02 22.50 7.76
N HIS A 492 -23.36 23.76 7.55
CA HIS A 492 -23.06 24.45 6.30
C HIS A 492 -21.56 24.76 6.20
N VAL A 493 -20.99 24.52 5.02
CA VAL A 493 -19.59 24.83 4.67
C VAL A 493 -19.59 25.69 3.41
N ASP A 494 -18.94 26.85 3.46
CA ASP A 494 -18.80 27.72 2.30
C ASP A 494 -17.77 27.15 1.32
N ALA A 495 -18.27 26.79 0.14
CA ALA A 495 -17.50 26.28 -0.98
C ALA A 495 -17.33 27.31 -2.10
N SER A 496 -17.59 28.59 -1.84
CA SER A 496 -17.39 29.69 -2.80
C SER A 496 -15.92 29.97 -3.11
N GLY A 497 -15.02 29.71 -2.15
CA GLY A 497 -13.58 29.93 -2.22
C GLY A 497 -12.77 28.79 -2.86
N SER A 498 -11.52 28.63 -2.41
CA SER A 498 -10.64 27.53 -2.84
C SER A 498 -10.94 26.23 -2.07
N PRO A 499 -10.51 25.06 -2.58
CA PRO A 499 -10.64 23.79 -1.84
C PRO A 499 -10.01 23.84 -0.44
N GLU A 500 -8.91 24.57 -0.27
CA GLU A 500 -8.21 24.73 1.01
C GLU A 500 -9.05 25.52 2.02
N HIS A 501 -9.77 26.54 1.56
CA HIS A 501 -10.70 27.30 2.42
C HIS A 501 -11.83 26.39 2.94
N SER A 502 -12.46 25.63 2.04
CA SER A 502 -13.51 24.69 2.43
C SER A 502 -13.00 23.58 3.34
N LEU A 503 -11.75 23.14 3.15
CA LEU A 503 -11.09 22.19 4.05
C LEU A 503 -10.90 22.80 5.44
N GLU A 504 -10.40 24.03 5.55
CA GLU A 504 -10.21 24.69 6.85
C GLU A 504 -11.55 24.91 7.59
N GLU A 505 -12.60 25.31 6.87
CA GLU A 505 -13.94 25.39 7.45
C GLU A 505 -14.48 24.04 7.92
N ALA A 506 -14.38 23.01 7.09
CA ALA A 506 -14.80 21.66 7.45
C ALA A 506 -14.02 21.13 8.66
N ARG A 507 -12.70 21.38 8.73
CA ARG A 507 -11.85 21.01 9.88
C ARG A 507 -12.32 21.71 11.16
N ARG A 508 -12.64 23.01 11.10
CA ARG A 508 -13.19 23.74 12.27
C ARG A 508 -14.53 23.16 12.72
N THR A 509 -15.43 22.85 11.80
CA THR A 509 -16.72 22.23 12.10
C THR A 509 -16.55 20.85 12.72
N LEU A 510 -15.70 20.00 12.14
CA LEU A 510 -15.40 18.66 12.67
C LEU A 510 -14.80 18.73 14.08
N ALA A 511 -13.85 19.63 14.31
CA ALA A 511 -13.27 19.85 15.63
C ALA A 511 -14.32 20.33 16.66
N ALA A 512 -15.21 21.23 16.26
CA ALA A 512 -16.32 21.70 17.12
C ALA A 512 -17.33 20.58 17.43
N ALA A 513 -17.49 19.62 16.52
CA ALA A 513 -18.29 18.41 16.72
C ALA A 513 -17.56 17.31 17.52
N GLY A 514 -16.35 17.57 18.03
CA GLY A 514 -15.56 16.64 18.83
C GLY A 514 -14.81 15.58 18.02
N VAL A 515 -14.71 15.73 16.70
CA VAL A 515 -13.92 14.84 15.85
C VAL A 515 -12.45 15.14 16.01
N VAL A 516 -11.70 14.16 16.51
CA VAL A 516 -10.24 14.22 16.56
C VAL A 516 -9.68 13.87 15.19
N MET A 517 -9.11 14.87 14.52
CA MET A 517 -8.38 14.67 13.27
C MET A 517 -6.89 14.51 13.57
N ARG A 518 -6.21 13.65 12.83
CA ARG A 518 -4.75 13.58 12.85
C ARG A 518 -4.19 14.64 11.91
N ASP A 519 -3.15 15.32 12.33
CA ASP A 519 -2.42 16.27 11.46
C ASP A 519 -1.57 15.56 10.42
#